data_AF-A0A5C9CDG4-F1
#
_entry.id   AF-A0A5C9CDG4-F1
#
_cell.length_a   1.000
_cell.length_b   1.000
_cell.length_c   1.000
_cell.angle_alpha   90.00
_cell.angle_beta   90.00
_cell.angle_gamma   90.00
#
_symmetry.space_group_name_H-M   'P 1'
#
loop_
_entity.id
_entity.type
_entity.pdbx_description
1 polymer ?
#
loop_
_entity_poly.entity_id
_entity_poly.type
_entity_poly.pdbx_seq_one_letter_code
_entity_poly.pdbx_strand_id
1 'polypeptide(L)'
;MQKRTDNFNKFANKKKGAAIKEEYRQEKRKVKADARAAGEEMRLKKKAKARGEVWEDKKPADTKPTVPSKNTRASERSNKPAERNSKPAERNLKSADRNSKNFERGTKPAPREIGTEQGNSRPIVPAGTRPIKAAQGNNSDALVPQTKDSLIPLNKFIAHAGVCGRREAAELVKAGKVTVNGDKLFEPGYKVSQADKVTVKGKEVFLQKTNVYILLNKPKDFITTSNDPEGRKTVLDLVKGATPERVYPVGRLDRNTTGVLLLTNDGELAQKLTHPSFEVKKIYEVTLDKPVTKKDLDQIVTGVTLEDGFVQADSVGYADTKSKNVVGIEIHSGRNRIVRRIFEHLGYDVKGLDRVMFANLTKKNVERSKWRHLNEKEVRLLKFMNKSFIRKNKATE
;
A
#
# COMPACT_ATOMS: atom_id res chain seq x y z
N MET A 1 17.35 -63.93 -12.64
CA MET A 1 16.46 -62.92 -12.01
C MET A 1 17.29 -62.00 -11.10
N GLN A 2 16.69 -60.94 -10.53
CA GLN A 2 17.30 -59.96 -9.59
C GLN A 2 18.36 -59.00 -10.15
N LYS A 3 17.89 -57.85 -10.67
CA LYS A 3 18.60 -56.55 -10.68
C LYS A 3 17.63 -55.40 -11.07
N ARG A 4 16.57 -55.17 -10.26
CA ARG A 4 15.55 -54.13 -10.54
C ARG A 4 14.84 -53.50 -9.32
N THR A 5 15.44 -53.51 -8.12
CA THR A 5 14.78 -53.04 -6.88
C THR A 5 15.41 -51.80 -6.23
N ASP A 6 16.69 -51.50 -6.47
CA ASP A 6 17.43 -50.64 -5.53
C ASP A 6 17.26 -49.13 -5.75
N ASN A 7 16.72 -48.72 -6.91
CA ASN A 7 16.44 -47.30 -7.21
C ASN A 7 15.10 -46.78 -6.65
N PHE A 8 14.20 -47.65 -6.17
CA PHE A 8 12.91 -47.19 -5.62
C PHE A 8 13.03 -46.66 -4.19
N ASN A 9 13.86 -47.31 -3.35
CA ASN A 9 14.06 -46.90 -1.96
C ASN A 9 14.76 -45.54 -1.79
N LYS A 10 15.50 -45.05 -2.80
CA LYS A 10 16.09 -43.70 -2.80
C LYS A 10 15.07 -42.58 -3.06
N PHE A 11 13.88 -42.89 -3.59
CA PHE A 11 12.79 -41.93 -3.76
C PHE A 11 11.81 -41.88 -2.58
N ALA A 12 11.61 -43.02 -1.89
CA ALA A 12 10.63 -43.13 -0.81
C ALA A 12 10.95 -42.28 0.44
N ASN A 13 12.23 -41.97 0.70
CA ASN A 13 12.68 -41.36 1.97
C ASN A 13 13.14 -39.89 1.87
N LYS A 14 12.71 -39.13 0.87
CA LYS A 14 12.82 -37.66 0.90
C LYS A 14 11.71 -37.08 1.78
N LYS A 15 12.08 -36.41 2.90
CA LYS A 15 11.14 -35.62 3.73
C LYS A 15 10.29 -34.72 2.82
N LYS A 16 8.97 -34.93 2.80
CA LYS A 16 8.03 -34.12 2.01
C LYS A 16 8.21 -32.64 2.38
N GLY A 17 8.23 -31.75 1.38
CA GLY A 17 8.61 -30.33 1.55
C GLY A 17 7.76 -29.52 2.55
N ALA A 18 6.60 -30.05 2.98
CA ALA A 18 5.84 -29.50 4.10
C ALA A 18 6.60 -29.60 5.44
N ALA A 19 7.24 -30.74 5.76
CA ALA A 19 7.96 -30.94 7.01
C ALA A 19 9.17 -30.00 7.13
N ILE A 20 9.93 -29.83 6.04
CA ILE A 20 11.07 -28.91 5.96
C ILE A 20 10.62 -27.44 6.15
N LYS A 21 9.46 -27.07 5.59
CA LYS A 21 8.83 -25.75 5.81
C LYS A 21 8.26 -25.56 7.22
N GLU A 22 7.99 -26.63 7.95
CA GLU A 22 7.54 -26.59 9.35
C GLU A 22 8.74 -26.40 10.28
N GLU A 23 9.80 -27.19 10.10
CA GLU A 23 11.08 -27.09 10.84
C GLU A 23 11.66 -25.68 10.73
N TYR A 24 11.77 -25.12 9.52
CA TYR A 24 12.26 -23.76 9.31
C TYR A 24 11.34 -22.66 9.92
N ARG A 25 10.03 -22.92 10.05
CA ARG A 25 9.10 -22.02 10.74
C ARG A 25 9.25 -22.09 12.26
N GLN A 26 9.54 -23.27 12.81
CA GLN A 26 9.82 -23.44 14.24
C GLN A 26 11.16 -22.80 14.62
N GLU A 27 12.20 -22.99 13.80
CA GLU A 27 13.51 -22.36 13.97
C GLU A 27 13.41 -20.82 13.96
N LYS A 28 12.72 -20.23 12.98
CA LYS A 28 12.44 -18.77 12.97
C LYS A 28 11.60 -18.29 14.16
N ARG A 29 10.71 -19.12 14.70
CA ARG A 29 9.96 -18.79 15.94
C ARG A 29 10.89 -18.79 17.15
N LYS A 30 11.81 -19.75 17.25
CA LYS A 30 12.78 -19.87 18.34
C LYS A 30 13.75 -18.68 18.34
N VAL A 31 14.42 -18.41 17.21
CA VAL A 31 15.31 -17.23 17.05
C VAL A 31 14.60 -15.91 17.41
N LYS A 32 13.31 -15.77 17.07
CA LYS A 32 12.50 -14.59 17.43
C LYS A 32 12.10 -14.53 18.90
N ALA A 33 11.98 -15.67 19.58
CA ALA A 33 11.76 -15.74 21.03
C ALA A 33 13.06 -15.39 21.78
N ASP A 34 14.18 -15.97 21.38
CA ASP A 34 15.50 -15.73 21.97
C ASP A 34 15.90 -14.24 21.85
N ALA A 35 15.69 -13.64 20.66
CA ALA A 35 15.93 -12.21 20.44
C ALA A 35 14.99 -11.28 21.26
N ARG A 36 13.80 -11.75 21.64
CA ARG A 36 12.90 -11.02 22.55
C ARG A 36 13.37 -11.13 23.99
N ALA A 37 13.75 -12.33 24.44
CA ALA A 37 14.28 -12.56 25.79
C ALA A 37 15.53 -11.68 26.04
N ALA A 38 16.50 -11.69 25.12
CA ALA A 38 17.69 -10.83 25.20
C ALA A 38 17.35 -9.33 25.22
N GLY A 39 16.31 -8.91 24.49
CA GLY A 39 15.81 -7.52 24.50
C GLY A 39 15.14 -7.12 25.82
N GLU A 40 14.42 -8.03 26.46
CA GLU A 40 13.81 -7.79 27.78
C GLU A 40 14.85 -7.81 28.90
N GLU A 41 15.84 -8.70 28.83
CA GLU A 41 16.98 -8.75 29.75
C GLU A 41 17.83 -7.47 29.68
N MET A 42 18.16 -6.99 28.47
CA MET A 42 18.81 -5.68 28.28
C MET A 42 17.98 -4.52 28.86
N ARG A 43 16.64 -4.59 28.75
CA ARG A 43 15.75 -3.57 29.34
C ARG A 43 15.73 -3.64 30.87
N LEU A 44 15.79 -4.84 31.45
CA LEU A 44 15.90 -5.06 32.89
C LEU A 44 17.25 -4.56 33.42
N LYS A 45 18.36 -4.95 32.78
CA LYS A 45 19.72 -4.49 33.13
C LYS A 45 19.85 -2.96 33.06
N LYS A 46 19.22 -2.31 32.07
CA LYS A 46 19.14 -0.84 31.98
C LYS A 46 18.28 -0.22 33.10
N LYS A 47 17.19 -0.87 33.52
CA LYS A 47 16.36 -0.42 34.68
C LYS A 47 17.04 -0.64 36.04
N ALA A 48 17.80 -1.72 36.21
CA ALA A 48 18.59 -1.97 37.40
C ALA A 48 19.70 -0.93 37.55
N LYS A 49 20.47 -0.68 36.48
CA LYS A 49 21.49 0.37 36.44
C LYS A 49 20.93 1.77 36.72
N ALA A 50 19.70 2.06 36.26
CA ALA A 50 19.02 3.32 36.56
C ALA A 50 18.51 3.45 38.01
N ARG A 51 18.49 2.36 38.78
CA ARG A 51 18.14 2.31 40.21
C ARG A 51 19.35 2.10 41.13
N GLY A 52 20.57 2.08 40.59
CA GLY A 52 21.80 1.86 41.34
C GLY A 52 22.07 0.40 41.76
N GLU A 53 21.27 -0.55 41.25
CA GLU A 53 21.40 -1.98 41.57
C GLU A 53 22.55 -2.62 40.76
N VAL A 54 23.41 -3.40 41.43
CA VAL A 54 24.47 -4.20 40.78
C VAL A 54 23.85 -5.45 40.16
N TRP A 55 24.13 -5.69 38.88
CA TRP A 55 23.58 -6.83 38.12
C TRP A 55 24.63 -7.92 37.96
N GLU A 56 24.46 -9.05 38.65
CA GLU A 56 25.28 -10.25 38.46
C GLU A 56 24.85 -11.06 37.23
N ASP A 57 25.77 -11.26 36.30
CA ASP A 57 25.57 -12.14 35.14
C ASP A 57 25.86 -13.60 35.52
N LYS A 58 24.82 -14.45 35.55
CA LYS A 58 24.99 -15.89 35.81
C LYS A 58 25.72 -16.57 34.64
N LYS A 59 26.92 -17.09 34.89
CA LYS A 59 27.65 -17.95 33.92
C LYS A 59 26.88 -19.26 33.67
N PRO A 60 26.84 -19.77 32.43
CA PRO A 60 26.27 -21.08 32.13
C PRO A 60 27.15 -22.21 32.69
N ALA A 61 26.52 -23.30 33.13
CA ALA A 61 27.21 -24.45 33.69
C ALA A 61 27.70 -25.42 32.61
N ASP A 62 29.00 -25.75 32.62
CA ASP A 62 29.57 -26.78 31.77
C ASP A 62 29.01 -28.17 32.13
N THR A 63 28.39 -28.84 31.16
CA THR A 63 27.98 -30.24 31.29
C THR A 63 28.53 -31.07 30.13
N LYS A 64 29.51 -31.92 30.43
CA LYS A 64 30.05 -32.91 29.48
C LYS A 64 28.99 -33.98 29.15
N PRO A 65 29.00 -34.55 27.93
CA PRO A 65 28.06 -35.59 27.55
C PRO A 65 28.47 -36.96 28.13
N THR A 66 27.52 -37.65 28.77
CA THR A 66 27.67 -39.06 29.18
C THR A 66 26.91 -40.00 28.22
N VAL A 67 27.53 -41.15 27.96
CA VAL A 67 27.08 -42.19 27.02
C VAL A 67 26.04 -43.11 27.69
N PRO A 68 25.01 -43.62 26.99
CA PRO A 68 23.91 -44.35 27.63
C PRO A 68 24.27 -45.81 27.96
N SER A 69 23.77 -46.30 29.09
CA SER A 69 23.73 -47.73 29.45
C SER A 69 22.29 -48.26 29.49
N LYS A 70 22.13 -49.57 29.29
CA LYS A 70 20.84 -50.28 29.12
C LYS A 70 20.46 -51.11 30.37
N ASN A 71 19.18 -51.50 30.39
CA ASN A 71 18.55 -52.52 31.26
C ASN A 71 18.27 -52.04 32.71
N THR A 72 17.20 -52.46 33.41
CA THR A 72 16.30 -53.62 33.24
C THR A 72 14.78 -53.30 33.38
N ARG A 73 13.96 -54.27 32.95
CA ARG A 73 12.53 -54.53 33.26
C ARG A 73 12.39 -54.96 34.76
N ALA A 74 11.24 -54.98 35.46
CA ALA A 74 9.81 -54.96 35.12
C ALA A 74 8.90 -54.66 36.35
N SER A 75 7.58 -54.43 36.10
CA SER A 75 6.40 -54.65 37.00
C SER A 75 6.28 -53.81 38.29
N GLU A 76 5.10 -53.47 38.87
CA GLU A 76 3.74 -54.06 38.87
C GLU A 76 2.54 -53.04 38.85
N ARG A 77 1.32 -53.62 38.74
CA ARG A 77 -0.08 -53.13 38.89
C ARG A 77 -0.29 -51.98 39.92
N SER A 78 -1.27 -51.07 39.83
CA SER A 78 -2.72 -51.14 39.49
C SER A 78 -3.29 -49.71 39.20
N ASN A 79 -4.59 -49.33 39.11
CA ASN A 79 -5.90 -49.96 39.34
C ASN A 79 -7.03 -49.32 38.44
N LYS A 80 -8.29 -49.23 38.92
CA LYS A 80 -9.53 -48.85 38.19
C LYS A 80 -10.12 -47.43 38.47
N PRO A 81 -11.05 -46.94 37.62
CA PRO A 81 -11.91 -45.74 37.82
C PRO A 81 -13.39 -46.05 38.19
N ALA A 82 -14.15 -45.03 38.60
CA ALA A 82 -15.64 -44.99 38.75
C ALA A 82 -16.16 -43.53 38.65
N GLU A 83 -17.04 -43.17 37.70
CA GLU A 83 -18.52 -43.08 37.78
C GLU A 83 -19.16 -41.97 38.65
N ARG A 84 -20.00 -41.11 38.02
CA ARG A 84 -21.35 -40.76 38.54
C ARG A 84 -22.27 -40.12 37.47
N ASN A 85 -23.57 -40.09 37.77
CA ASN A 85 -24.66 -40.16 36.80
C ASN A 85 -25.76 -39.08 37.05
N SER A 86 -26.25 -38.41 35.99
CA SER A 86 -27.64 -37.87 35.79
C SER A 86 -28.26 -36.88 36.84
N LYS A 87 -29.33 -36.07 36.63
CA LYS A 87 -30.55 -36.08 35.76
C LYS A 87 -31.13 -34.60 35.61
N PRO A 88 -32.35 -34.28 35.07
CA PRO A 88 -32.52 -33.15 34.11
C PRO A 88 -33.67 -32.15 34.41
N ALA A 89 -33.97 -31.23 33.46
CA ALA A 89 -35.22 -30.45 33.40
C ALA A 89 -35.68 -30.19 31.93
N GLU A 90 -36.99 -29.98 31.71
CA GLU A 90 -37.70 -29.97 30.42
C GLU A 90 -38.19 -28.58 29.95
N ARG A 91 -38.47 -28.47 28.63
CA ARG A 91 -39.44 -27.56 27.92
C ARG A 91 -39.26 -26.03 28.10
N ASN A 92 -39.43 -25.21 27.06
CA ASN A 92 -40.61 -25.20 26.19
C ASN A 92 -40.39 -24.48 24.85
N LEU A 93 -41.26 -24.76 23.88
CA LEU A 93 -41.34 -24.04 22.60
C LEU A 93 -42.08 -22.71 22.76
N LYS A 94 -41.73 -21.70 21.95
CA LYS A 94 -42.75 -20.80 21.36
C LYS A 94 -42.26 -20.12 20.09
N SER A 95 -43.05 -20.31 19.03
CA SER A 95 -42.89 -19.72 17.70
C SER A 95 -43.23 -18.22 17.72
N ALA A 96 -42.61 -17.46 16.82
CA ALA A 96 -43.13 -16.17 16.40
C ALA A 96 -42.84 -15.96 14.91
N ASP A 97 -43.90 -15.97 14.11
CA ASP A 97 -43.91 -15.54 12.71
C ASP A 97 -43.17 -14.22 12.48
N ARG A 98 -42.55 -14.10 11.30
CA ARG A 98 -42.78 -12.89 10.50
C ARG A 98 -42.70 -13.18 9.00
N ASN A 99 -43.75 -12.72 8.33
CA ASN A 99 -44.09 -13.02 6.96
C ASN A 99 -43.20 -12.27 5.94
N SER A 100 -43.30 -12.74 4.71
CA SER A 100 -42.55 -12.33 3.53
C SER A 100 -43.18 -11.17 2.73
N LYS A 101 -42.37 -10.70 1.77
CA LYS A 101 -42.74 -10.18 0.43
C LYS A 101 -43.07 -8.69 0.17
N ASN A 102 -42.54 -8.31 -1.00
CA ASN A 102 -42.83 -7.24 -1.95
C ASN A 102 -42.48 -5.78 -1.59
N PHE A 103 -41.77 -4.99 -2.40
CA PHE A 103 -41.71 -4.68 -3.87
C PHE A 103 -42.54 -3.44 -4.26
N GLU A 104 -41.96 -2.61 -5.14
CA GLU A 104 -42.58 -1.49 -5.90
C GLU A 104 -42.85 -0.15 -5.16
N ARG A 105 -42.88 1.04 -5.81
CA ARG A 105 -42.32 1.56 -7.11
C ARG A 105 -42.55 3.09 -7.14
N GLY A 106 -41.61 3.88 -7.69
CA GLY A 106 -41.82 5.31 -8.05
C GLY A 106 -41.68 6.33 -6.89
N THR A 107 -41.49 7.64 -7.11
CA THR A 107 -41.29 8.46 -8.34
C THR A 107 -40.43 9.70 -8.04
N LYS A 108 -39.81 10.31 -9.07
CA LYS A 108 -39.21 11.66 -9.00
C LYS A 108 -40.29 12.74 -9.16
N PRO A 109 -40.01 14.01 -8.81
CA PRO A 109 -39.84 14.98 -9.91
C PRO A 109 -38.77 16.06 -9.71
N ALA A 110 -38.41 16.70 -10.82
CA ALA A 110 -37.68 17.97 -10.98
C ALA A 110 -37.93 18.47 -12.42
N PRO A 111 -37.66 19.74 -12.80
CA PRO A 111 -37.20 20.89 -12.00
C PRO A 111 -38.17 22.10 -12.07
N ARG A 112 -37.77 23.25 -11.48
CA ARG A 112 -38.45 24.55 -11.62
C ARG A 112 -38.02 25.27 -12.90
N GLU A 113 -38.95 26.00 -13.52
CA GLU A 113 -38.67 26.94 -14.61
C GLU A 113 -38.25 28.34 -14.12
N ILE A 114 -37.76 29.14 -15.06
CA ILE A 114 -37.15 30.46 -14.85
C ILE A 114 -38.18 31.55 -15.20
N GLY A 115 -38.44 32.47 -14.28
CA GLY A 115 -39.20 33.69 -14.53
C GLY A 115 -38.33 34.91 -14.29
N THR A 116 -38.07 35.69 -15.34
CA THR A 116 -37.48 37.02 -15.30
C THR A 116 -38.54 38.07 -15.01
N GLU A 117 -38.25 39.09 -14.20
CA GLU A 117 -38.61 40.48 -14.55
C GLU A 117 -37.92 41.55 -13.68
N GLN A 118 -37.78 42.73 -14.28
CA GLN A 118 -37.37 44.00 -13.67
C GLN A 118 -38.63 44.65 -13.05
N GLY A 119 -38.65 45.57 -12.09
CA GLY A 119 -37.61 46.31 -11.38
C GLY A 119 -38.11 47.75 -11.12
N ASN A 120 -38.07 48.29 -9.88
CA ASN A 120 -38.19 49.74 -9.68
C ASN A 120 -37.69 50.27 -8.30
N SER A 121 -36.69 51.15 -8.35
CA SER A 121 -36.53 52.45 -7.66
C SER A 121 -37.17 52.74 -6.27
N ARG A 122 -36.31 52.80 -5.22
CA ARG A 122 -35.99 53.90 -4.24
C ARG A 122 -37.08 54.92 -3.78
N PRO A 123 -37.02 55.53 -2.56
CA PRO A 123 -35.80 55.99 -1.84
C PRO A 123 -35.76 55.83 -0.29
N ILE A 124 -34.96 56.67 0.39
CA ILE A 124 -34.27 56.51 1.70
C ILE A 124 -34.82 57.49 2.77
N VAL A 125 -34.89 57.11 4.06
CA VAL A 125 -34.39 57.89 5.25
C VAL A 125 -34.31 57.04 6.55
N PRO A 126 -33.49 57.41 7.58
CA PRO A 126 -33.09 56.53 8.70
C PRO A 126 -33.56 56.98 10.11
N ALA A 127 -33.47 56.09 11.12
CA ALA A 127 -33.45 56.46 12.55
C ALA A 127 -32.87 55.35 13.46
N GLY A 128 -32.26 55.73 14.60
CA GLY A 128 -32.22 54.89 15.82
C GLY A 128 -30.87 54.36 16.33
N THR A 129 -30.06 55.21 16.98
CA THR A 129 -28.86 54.80 17.75
C THR A 129 -29.17 54.58 19.23
N ARG A 130 -28.66 53.50 19.87
CA ARG A 130 -28.25 53.33 21.31
C ARG A 130 -28.26 51.82 21.74
N PRO A 131 -27.53 51.40 22.80
CA PRO A 131 -26.07 51.49 22.94
C PRO A 131 -25.42 50.15 23.38
N ILE A 132 -24.09 50.13 23.50
CA ILE A 132 -23.27 48.96 23.86
C ILE A 132 -23.36 48.63 25.36
N LYS A 133 -23.40 47.33 25.72
CA LYS A 133 -22.92 46.84 27.03
C LYS A 133 -21.68 45.97 26.83
N ALA A 134 -20.59 46.38 27.49
CA ALA A 134 -19.35 45.61 27.51
C ALA A 134 -19.44 44.47 28.53
N ALA A 135 -18.87 43.32 28.19
CA ALA A 135 -18.53 42.26 29.13
C ALA A 135 -17.08 41.86 28.89
N GLN A 136 -16.20 42.17 29.85
CA GLN A 136 -14.83 41.68 29.86
C GLN A 136 -14.85 40.19 30.20
N GLY A 137 -14.09 39.38 29.46
CA GLY A 137 -13.95 37.95 29.70
C GLY A 137 -12.62 37.47 29.16
N ASN A 138 -11.78 36.92 30.03
CA ASN A 138 -10.42 36.50 29.70
C ASN A 138 -10.43 35.34 28.70
N ASN A 139 -9.96 35.58 27.47
CA ASN A 139 -9.48 34.50 26.61
C ASN A 139 -8.07 34.12 27.07
N SER A 140 -7.97 33.25 28.07
CA SER A 140 -6.81 32.38 28.20
C SER A 140 -6.71 31.52 26.94
N ASP A 141 -5.48 31.29 26.45
CA ASP A 141 -5.23 30.45 25.29
C ASP A 141 -5.83 29.04 25.51
N ALA A 142 -6.98 28.81 24.88
CA ALA A 142 -7.63 27.51 24.87
C ALA A 142 -6.78 26.57 24.00
N LEU A 143 -5.84 25.88 24.65
CA LEU A 143 -5.06 24.77 24.09
C LEU A 143 -5.97 23.85 23.28
N VAL A 144 -5.91 23.98 21.96
CA VAL A 144 -6.67 23.14 21.03
C VAL A 144 -6.28 21.69 21.32
N PRO A 145 -7.22 20.82 21.71
CA PRO A 145 -6.89 19.46 22.14
C PRO A 145 -6.31 18.69 20.95
N GLN A 146 -4.99 18.47 20.98
CA GLN A 146 -4.25 17.79 19.94
C GLN A 146 -4.72 16.34 19.83
N THR A 147 -5.51 16.04 18.81
CA THR A 147 -5.97 14.68 18.52
C THR A 147 -4.79 13.81 18.12
N LYS A 148 -4.69 12.61 18.70
CA LYS A 148 -3.55 11.68 18.54
C LYS A 148 -3.33 11.18 17.09
N ASP A 149 -4.21 11.53 16.16
CA ASP A 149 -4.12 11.20 14.72
C ASP A 149 -3.23 12.14 13.90
N SER A 150 -2.78 13.28 14.46
CA SER A 150 -1.94 14.26 13.73
C SER A 150 -0.44 13.89 13.66
N LEU A 151 -0.02 12.83 14.36
CA LEU A 151 1.38 12.46 14.54
C LEU A 151 1.94 11.63 13.38
N ILE A 152 2.86 12.20 12.60
CA ILE A 152 3.55 11.53 11.49
C ILE A 152 5.03 11.24 11.81
N PRO A 153 5.64 10.17 11.27
CA PRO A 153 7.08 9.93 11.44
C PRO A 153 7.92 11.06 10.87
N LEU A 154 9.01 11.43 11.54
CA LEU A 154 9.92 12.53 11.19
C LEU A 154 10.47 12.38 9.76
N ASN A 155 10.82 11.15 9.34
CA ASN A 155 11.24 10.91 7.95
C ASN A 155 10.12 11.09 6.90
N LYS A 156 8.84 10.93 7.28
CA LYS A 156 7.69 11.24 6.44
C LYS A 156 7.47 12.76 6.42
N PHE A 157 7.57 13.44 7.57
CA PHE A 157 7.45 14.90 7.67
C PHE A 157 8.44 15.62 6.75
N ILE A 158 9.74 15.32 6.87
CA ILE A 158 10.81 15.95 6.07
C ILE A 158 10.61 15.70 4.56
N ALA A 159 10.14 14.51 4.17
CA ALA A 159 9.85 14.19 2.78
C ALA A 159 8.60 14.92 2.25
N HIS A 160 7.55 15.07 3.08
CA HIS A 160 6.34 15.84 2.77
C HIS A 160 6.57 17.36 2.80
N ALA A 161 7.64 17.83 3.45
CA ALA A 161 8.15 19.19 3.37
C ALA A 161 8.98 19.46 2.09
N GLY A 162 9.05 18.50 1.16
CA GLY A 162 9.73 18.65 -0.13
C GLY A 162 11.26 18.60 -0.09
N VAL A 163 11.89 18.45 1.09
CA VAL A 163 13.34 18.59 1.28
C VAL A 163 14.16 17.53 0.52
N CYS A 164 13.72 16.27 0.58
CA CYS A 164 14.43 15.12 0.03
C CYS A 164 13.51 13.88 -0.04
N GLY A 165 14.00 12.77 -0.58
CA GLY A 165 13.29 11.49 -0.53
C GLY A 165 13.22 10.92 0.90
N ARG A 166 12.21 10.08 1.19
CA ARG A 166 12.01 9.51 2.55
C ARG A 166 13.19 8.69 3.08
N ARG A 167 14.02 8.11 2.21
CA ARG A 167 15.24 7.38 2.60
C ARG A 167 16.37 8.35 2.98
N GLU A 168 16.65 9.31 2.11
CA GLU A 168 17.58 10.43 2.36
C GLU A 168 17.20 11.19 3.65
N ALA A 169 15.91 11.44 3.89
CA ALA A 169 15.40 12.02 5.13
C ALA A 169 15.77 11.18 6.37
N ALA A 170 15.68 9.85 6.27
CA ALA A 170 16.08 8.96 7.36
C ALA A 170 17.59 8.95 7.59
N GLU A 171 18.41 9.14 6.54
CA GLU A 171 19.86 9.30 6.64
C GLU A 171 20.24 10.66 7.27
N LEU A 172 19.56 11.75 6.89
CA LEU A 172 19.74 13.07 7.50
C LEU A 172 19.42 13.08 8.99
N VAL A 173 18.35 12.40 9.41
CA VAL A 173 18.00 12.22 10.83
C VAL A 173 19.08 11.41 11.56
N LYS A 174 19.47 10.24 11.02
CA LYS A 174 20.56 9.42 11.61
C LYS A 174 21.89 10.17 11.71
N ALA A 175 22.18 11.09 10.79
CA ALA A 175 23.37 11.94 10.79
C ALA A 175 23.28 13.14 11.74
N GLY A 176 22.21 13.27 12.55
CA GLY A 176 22.02 14.38 13.49
C GLY A 176 21.84 15.75 12.83
N LYS A 177 21.45 15.78 11.54
CA LYS A 177 21.27 17.01 10.73
C LYS A 177 19.87 17.60 10.85
N VAL A 178 19.07 17.11 11.81
CA VAL A 178 17.67 17.47 12.04
C VAL A 178 17.48 17.78 13.52
N THR A 179 16.76 18.87 13.82
CA THR A 179 16.26 19.15 15.17
C THR A 179 14.75 19.28 15.18
N VAL A 180 14.13 19.00 16.33
CA VAL A 180 12.71 19.19 16.60
C VAL A 180 12.59 19.93 17.91
N ASN A 181 11.93 21.09 17.91
CA ASN A 181 11.79 21.98 19.08
C ASN A 181 13.13 22.40 19.75
N GLY A 182 14.23 22.30 19.02
CA GLY A 182 15.60 22.57 19.50
C GLY A 182 16.45 21.29 19.66
N ASP A 183 15.84 20.16 19.98
CA ASP A 183 16.55 18.91 20.28
C ASP A 183 16.99 18.16 19.02
N LYS A 184 18.22 17.65 19.02
CA LYS A 184 18.75 16.76 17.96
C LYS A 184 18.17 15.36 18.11
N LEU A 185 17.47 14.89 17.08
CA LEU A 185 16.89 13.55 17.06
C LEU A 185 17.60 12.66 16.04
N PHE A 186 17.87 11.42 16.45
CA PHE A 186 18.57 10.41 15.63
C PHE A 186 17.66 9.27 15.16
N GLU A 187 16.39 9.26 15.58
CA GLU A 187 15.40 8.23 15.25
C GLU A 187 14.48 8.66 14.09
N PRO A 188 14.61 8.08 12.88
CA PRO A 188 13.77 8.47 11.73
C PRO A 188 12.28 8.17 11.90
N GLY A 189 11.94 7.30 12.86
CA GLY A 189 10.59 6.89 13.22
C GLY A 189 9.96 7.73 14.33
N TYR A 190 10.69 8.67 14.94
CA TYR A 190 10.16 9.60 15.93
C TYR A 190 8.93 10.32 15.37
N LYS A 191 7.88 10.48 16.17
CA LYS A 191 6.61 11.05 15.71
C LYS A 191 6.58 12.55 16.01
N VAL A 192 6.33 13.35 14.98
CA VAL A 192 6.13 14.80 15.07
C VAL A 192 4.72 15.17 14.63
N SER A 193 4.17 16.20 15.24
CA SER A 193 2.93 16.87 14.84
C SER A 193 3.24 17.97 13.81
N GLN A 194 2.20 18.64 13.30
CA GLN A 194 2.36 19.84 12.48
C GLN A 194 2.67 21.10 13.30
N ALA A 195 2.49 21.06 14.63
CA ALA A 195 2.81 22.17 15.53
C ALA A 195 4.29 22.16 15.98
N ASP A 196 5.00 21.04 15.81
CA ASP A 196 6.41 20.92 16.19
C ASP A 196 7.33 21.67 15.22
N LYS A 197 8.27 22.43 15.78
CA LYS A 197 9.29 23.17 15.03
C LYS A 197 10.39 22.24 14.55
N VAL A 198 10.23 21.70 13.34
CA VAL A 198 11.23 20.85 12.69
C VAL A 198 12.21 21.72 11.89
N THR A 199 13.52 21.56 12.13
CA THR A 199 14.57 22.18 11.29
C THR A 199 15.50 21.13 10.70
N VAL A 200 15.95 21.35 9.46
CA VAL A 200 16.89 20.49 8.74
C VAL A 200 18.06 21.34 8.29
N LYS A 201 19.28 20.97 8.69
CA LYS A 201 20.52 21.76 8.45
C LYS A 201 20.37 23.24 8.87
N GLY A 202 19.68 23.50 9.98
CA GLY A 202 19.45 24.85 10.51
C GLY A 202 18.34 25.68 9.83
N LYS A 203 17.66 25.14 8.81
CA LYS A 203 16.49 25.79 8.18
C LYS A 203 15.21 25.13 8.67
N GLU A 204 14.24 25.92 9.10
CA GLU A 204 12.91 25.45 9.47
C GLU A 204 12.17 24.92 8.23
N VAL A 205 11.44 23.81 8.38
CA VAL A 205 10.79 23.12 7.26
C VAL A 205 9.30 22.93 7.53
N PHE A 206 8.48 23.30 6.54
CA PHE A 206 7.03 23.25 6.63
C PHE A 206 6.47 22.22 5.64
N LEU A 207 5.38 21.56 6.00
CA LEU A 207 4.67 20.66 5.09
C LEU A 207 4.15 21.41 3.86
N GLN A 208 4.33 20.84 2.67
CA GLN A 208 3.79 21.39 1.44
C GLN A 208 2.26 21.44 1.54
N LYS A 209 1.67 22.65 1.50
CA LYS A 209 0.22 22.84 1.59
C LYS A 209 -0.49 22.55 0.25
N THR A 210 0.21 22.74 -0.87
CA THR A 210 -0.34 22.58 -2.21
C THR A 210 -0.01 21.18 -2.76
N ASN A 211 -1.05 20.39 -3.01
CA ASN A 211 -0.89 19.13 -3.73
C ASN A 211 -0.90 19.38 -5.23
N VAL A 212 0.14 18.91 -5.92
CA VAL A 212 0.33 19.04 -7.36
C VAL A 212 0.08 17.69 -8.02
N TYR A 213 -0.65 17.69 -9.14
CA TYR A 213 -0.92 16.50 -9.94
C TYR A 213 -0.63 16.80 -11.40
N ILE A 214 0.35 16.11 -11.98
CA ILE A 214 0.82 16.30 -13.36
C ILE A 214 0.65 14.98 -14.12
N LEU A 215 -0.02 15.05 -15.27
CA LEU A 215 -0.16 13.94 -16.19
C LEU A 215 0.85 14.10 -17.33
N LEU A 216 1.86 13.23 -17.36
CA LEU A 216 2.89 13.16 -18.39
C LEU A 216 2.53 12.07 -19.40
N ASN A 217 2.66 12.37 -20.70
CA ASN A 217 2.65 11.35 -21.75
C ASN A 217 4.10 10.95 -22.07
N LYS A 218 4.61 9.96 -21.32
CA LYS A 218 6.03 9.57 -21.32
C LYS A 218 6.51 9.07 -22.71
N PRO A 219 7.64 9.59 -23.23
CA PRO A 219 8.31 9.07 -24.43
C PRO A 219 9.20 7.85 -24.15
N LYS A 220 9.74 7.25 -25.23
CA LYS A 220 10.81 6.25 -25.15
C LYS A 220 12.11 6.92 -24.66
N ASP A 221 13.04 6.13 -24.14
CA ASP A 221 14.38 6.57 -23.69
C ASP A 221 14.45 7.51 -22.48
N PHE A 222 13.36 7.61 -21.73
CA PHE A 222 13.33 8.28 -20.41
C PHE A 222 13.08 7.27 -19.30
N ILE A 223 13.79 7.40 -18.18
CA ILE A 223 13.71 6.49 -17.02
C ILE A 223 12.79 7.07 -15.94
N THR A 224 11.96 6.20 -15.36
CA THR A 224 11.08 6.57 -14.24
C THR A 224 11.83 6.45 -12.90
N THR A 225 12.75 7.37 -12.63
CA THR A 225 13.49 7.51 -11.36
C THR A 225 13.54 8.98 -10.92
N SER A 226 13.78 9.23 -9.64
CA SER A 226 13.97 10.57 -9.07
C SER A 226 15.43 11.02 -9.04
N ASN A 227 16.36 10.08 -9.16
CA ASN A 227 17.80 10.30 -9.25
C ASN A 227 18.39 9.14 -10.08
N ASP A 228 19.32 9.44 -10.98
CA ASP A 228 19.97 8.44 -11.84
C ASP A 228 21.50 8.58 -11.77
N PRO A 229 22.22 7.63 -11.13
CA PRO A 229 23.68 7.70 -11.01
C PRO A 229 24.43 7.68 -12.34
N GLU A 230 23.80 7.16 -13.41
CA GLU A 230 24.38 7.07 -14.76
C GLU A 230 24.07 8.32 -15.62
N GLY A 231 23.41 9.34 -15.07
CA GLY A 231 23.11 10.60 -15.78
C GLY A 231 22.13 10.48 -16.95
N ARG A 232 21.32 9.40 -17.00
CA ARG A 232 20.37 9.14 -18.09
C ARG A 232 19.13 10.02 -17.93
N LYS A 233 18.49 10.36 -19.06
CA LYS A 233 17.29 11.21 -19.09
C LYS A 233 16.17 10.64 -18.23
N THR A 234 15.62 11.45 -17.33
CA THR A 234 14.58 11.07 -16.36
C THR A 234 13.24 11.73 -16.69
N VAL A 235 12.14 11.11 -16.24
CA VAL A 235 10.80 11.73 -16.39
C VAL A 235 10.66 13.07 -15.65
N LEU A 236 11.55 13.38 -14.70
CA LEU A 236 11.55 14.67 -14.00
C LEU A 236 12.10 15.79 -14.89
N ASP A 237 13.02 15.49 -15.81
CA ASP A 237 13.56 16.47 -16.77
C ASP A 237 12.47 17.00 -17.72
N LEU A 238 11.49 16.16 -18.07
CA LEU A 238 10.35 16.51 -18.92
C LEU A 238 9.34 17.44 -18.23
N VAL A 239 9.27 17.41 -16.89
CA VAL A 239 8.37 18.27 -16.08
C VAL A 239 9.13 19.37 -15.34
N LYS A 240 10.39 19.61 -15.72
CA LYS A 240 11.21 20.68 -15.13
C LYS A 240 10.56 22.04 -15.39
N GLY A 241 10.31 22.80 -14.33
CA GLY A 241 9.58 24.07 -14.41
C GLY A 241 8.04 23.96 -14.40
N ALA A 242 7.47 22.74 -14.37
CA ALA A 242 6.02 22.55 -14.27
C ALA A 242 5.44 23.00 -12.91
N THR A 243 6.27 23.04 -11.88
CA THR A 243 5.92 23.45 -10.52
C THR A 243 7.19 23.75 -9.72
N PRO A 244 7.15 24.66 -8.73
CA PRO A 244 8.22 24.79 -7.74
C PRO A 244 8.24 23.62 -6.73
N GLU A 245 7.16 22.85 -6.62
CA GLU A 245 7.02 21.80 -5.61
C GLU A 245 7.67 20.48 -6.02
N ARG A 246 8.33 19.79 -5.07
CA ARG A 246 8.97 18.49 -5.32
C ARG A 246 7.96 17.37 -5.62
N VAL A 247 7.70 17.10 -6.89
CA VAL A 247 6.89 15.95 -7.36
C VAL A 247 7.73 14.68 -7.62
N TYR A 248 7.07 13.53 -7.67
CA TYR A 248 7.66 12.24 -8.01
C TYR A 248 6.66 11.35 -8.77
N PRO A 249 7.13 10.37 -9.58
CA PRO A 249 6.26 9.52 -10.37
C PRO A 249 5.45 8.53 -9.52
N VAL A 250 4.18 8.39 -9.88
CA VAL A 250 3.24 7.41 -9.31
C VAL A 250 3.41 6.08 -10.04
N GLY A 251 4.22 5.21 -9.45
CA GLY A 251 4.62 3.94 -10.05
C GLY A 251 5.73 4.14 -11.06
N ARG A 252 5.90 3.16 -11.96
CA ARG A 252 6.98 3.16 -12.96
C ARG A 252 6.47 2.77 -14.34
N LEU A 253 7.14 3.28 -15.37
CA LEU A 253 7.17 2.74 -16.72
C LEU A 253 8.64 2.44 -17.08
N ASP A 254 8.87 1.32 -17.77
CA ASP A 254 10.22 0.98 -18.25
C ASP A 254 10.73 2.03 -19.25
N ARG A 255 12.05 2.09 -19.46
CA ARG A 255 12.71 3.06 -20.37
C ARG A 255 12.03 3.12 -21.73
N ASN A 256 11.79 1.95 -22.35
CA ASN A 256 11.25 1.81 -23.70
C ASN A 256 9.71 1.74 -23.74
N THR A 257 9.05 1.83 -22.59
CA THR A 257 7.59 1.84 -22.47
C THR A 257 7.10 3.29 -22.44
N THR A 258 6.06 3.58 -23.23
CA THR A 258 5.51 4.93 -23.40
C THR A 258 4.16 5.09 -22.72
N GLY A 259 3.61 6.31 -22.72
CA GLY A 259 2.22 6.57 -22.36
C GLY A 259 2.03 7.24 -21.00
N VAL A 260 0.82 7.13 -20.46
CA VAL A 260 0.34 7.89 -19.30
C VAL A 260 1.16 7.58 -18.06
N LEU A 261 1.75 8.61 -17.44
CA LEU A 261 2.39 8.57 -16.14
C LEU A 261 1.92 9.76 -15.29
N LEU A 262 1.39 9.48 -14.11
CA LEU A 262 1.03 10.50 -13.13
C LEU A 262 2.27 10.85 -12.29
N LEU A 263 2.49 12.13 -12.01
CA LEU A 263 3.46 12.63 -11.03
C LEU A 263 2.73 13.50 -10.00
N THR A 264 3.14 13.40 -8.73
CA THR A 264 2.53 14.16 -7.63
C THR A 264 3.49 14.30 -6.45
N ASN A 265 3.19 15.22 -5.53
CA ASN A 265 3.75 15.24 -4.18
C ASN A 265 2.83 14.57 -3.13
N ASP A 266 1.57 14.25 -3.47
CA ASP A 266 0.60 13.54 -2.62
C ASP A 266 0.97 12.06 -2.45
N GLY A 267 1.75 11.78 -1.39
CA GLY A 267 2.28 10.44 -1.13
C GLY A 267 1.23 9.41 -0.74
N GLU A 268 0.08 9.86 -0.25
CA GLU A 268 -0.99 8.96 0.17
C GLU A 268 -1.83 8.53 -1.02
N LEU A 269 -2.10 9.44 -1.97
CA LEU A 269 -2.66 9.06 -3.25
C LEU A 269 -1.67 8.20 -4.06
N ALA A 270 -0.39 8.58 -4.10
CA ALA A 270 0.63 7.80 -4.82
C ALA A 270 0.74 6.36 -4.29
N GLN A 271 0.70 6.15 -2.97
CA GLN A 271 0.68 4.82 -2.36
C GLN A 271 -0.62 4.07 -2.71
N LYS A 272 -1.79 4.73 -2.63
CA LYS A 272 -3.09 4.13 -2.97
C LYS A 272 -3.19 3.69 -4.44
N LEU A 273 -2.56 4.43 -5.35
CA LEU A 273 -2.58 4.13 -6.79
C LEU A 273 -1.54 3.09 -7.23
N THR A 274 -0.53 2.79 -6.40
CA THR A 274 0.55 1.86 -6.74
C THR A 274 0.54 0.55 -5.95
N HIS A 275 -0.05 0.54 -4.75
CA HIS A 275 -0.05 -0.65 -3.90
C HIS A 275 -0.99 -1.75 -4.46
N PRO A 276 -0.53 -3.02 -4.58
CA PRO A 276 -1.30 -4.07 -5.26
C PRO A 276 -2.72 -4.30 -4.72
N SER A 277 -2.93 -4.13 -3.41
CA SER A 277 -4.23 -4.37 -2.74
C SER A 277 -5.36 -3.43 -3.14
N PHE A 278 -5.11 -2.39 -3.95
CA PHE A 278 -6.14 -1.50 -4.49
C PHE A 278 -6.48 -1.83 -5.95
N GLU A 279 -5.81 -2.82 -6.54
CA GLU A 279 -6.13 -3.40 -7.86
C GLU A 279 -6.37 -2.36 -8.97
N VAL A 280 -5.62 -1.25 -8.92
CA VAL A 280 -5.84 -0.10 -9.79
C VAL A 280 -5.55 -0.46 -11.24
N LYS A 281 -6.60 -0.50 -12.05
CA LYS A 281 -6.60 -0.86 -13.47
C LYS A 281 -5.61 0.00 -14.28
N LYS A 282 -4.90 -0.67 -15.18
CA LYS A 282 -3.97 -0.10 -16.17
C LYS A 282 -4.34 -0.72 -17.51
N ILE A 283 -4.48 0.11 -18.55
CA ILE A 283 -4.71 -0.39 -19.92
C ILE A 283 -3.47 -0.07 -20.74
N TYR A 284 -2.96 -1.09 -21.43
CA TYR A 284 -1.83 -0.99 -22.34
C TYR A 284 -2.26 -1.37 -23.76
N GLU A 285 -1.70 -0.66 -24.72
CA GLU A 285 -1.67 -1.04 -26.13
C GLU A 285 -0.30 -1.68 -26.40
N VAL A 286 -0.31 -2.87 -26.98
CA VAL A 286 0.86 -3.72 -27.20
C VAL A 286 1.00 -3.98 -28.69
N THR A 287 2.17 -3.65 -29.24
CA THR A 287 2.52 -3.94 -30.64
C THR A 287 3.51 -5.09 -30.67
N LEU A 288 3.17 -6.14 -31.40
CA LEU A 288 3.90 -7.42 -31.44
C LEU A 288 4.56 -7.64 -32.80
N ASP A 289 5.51 -8.58 -32.84
CA ASP A 289 6.17 -9.06 -34.06
C ASP A 289 5.20 -9.68 -35.06
N LYS A 290 4.20 -10.41 -34.58
CA LYS A 290 3.28 -11.22 -35.39
C LYS A 290 1.84 -11.17 -34.87
N PRO A 291 0.84 -11.53 -35.68
CA PRO A 291 -0.55 -11.62 -35.26
C PRO A 291 -0.76 -12.58 -34.08
N VAL A 292 -1.55 -12.16 -33.09
CA VAL A 292 -1.92 -13.02 -31.94
C VAL A 292 -3.06 -13.95 -32.33
N THR A 293 -3.02 -15.19 -31.85
CA THR A 293 -4.13 -16.13 -32.03
C THR A 293 -5.22 -15.92 -30.98
N LYS A 294 -6.49 -16.22 -31.31
CA LYS A 294 -7.58 -16.13 -30.32
C LYS A 294 -7.32 -17.03 -29.10
N LYS A 295 -6.75 -18.23 -29.31
CA LYS A 295 -6.37 -19.16 -28.25
C LYS A 295 -5.43 -18.52 -27.23
N ASP A 296 -4.45 -17.75 -27.69
CA ASP A 296 -3.47 -17.12 -26.81
C ASP A 296 -4.08 -15.93 -26.05
N LEU A 297 -5.02 -15.19 -26.66
CA LEU A 297 -5.84 -14.21 -25.94
C LEU A 297 -6.67 -14.87 -24.84
N ASP A 298 -7.34 -15.99 -25.15
CA ASP A 298 -8.13 -16.75 -24.18
C ASP A 298 -7.24 -17.29 -23.02
N GLN A 299 -5.98 -17.67 -23.30
CA GLN A 299 -4.99 -18.04 -22.28
C GLN A 299 -4.57 -16.85 -21.40
N ILE A 300 -4.40 -15.65 -21.97
CA ILE A 300 -4.07 -14.44 -21.20
C ILE A 300 -5.19 -14.05 -20.21
N VAL A 301 -6.46 -14.24 -20.60
CA VAL A 301 -7.64 -14.02 -19.72
C VAL A 301 -7.81 -15.14 -18.71
N THR A 302 -7.55 -16.39 -19.08
CA THR A 302 -7.60 -17.54 -18.15
C THR A 302 -6.45 -17.47 -17.12
N GLY A 303 -5.32 -16.91 -17.53
CA GLY A 303 -4.12 -16.68 -16.72
C GLY A 303 -2.95 -17.59 -17.08
N VAL A 304 -1.75 -17.07 -16.85
CA VAL A 304 -0.46 -17.65 -17.27
C VAL A 304 0.44 -17.80 -16.05
N THR A 305 1.18 -18.91 -15.95
CA THR A 305 2.18 -19.10 -14.89
C THR A 305 3.55 -18.66 -15.36
N LEU A 306 4.01 -17.52 -14.85
CA LEU A 306 5.36 -17.00 -15.09
C LEU A 306 6.33 -17.50 -14.00
N GLU A 307 7.62 -17.26 -14.21
CA GLU A 307 8.73 -17.61 -13.29
C GLU A 307 8.50 -17.15 -11.83
N ASP A 308 7.91 -15.97 -11.65
CA ASP A 308 7.61 -15.40 -10.34
C ASP A 308 6.20 -15.77 -9.83
N GLY A 309 5.43 -16.56 -10.58
CA GLY A 309 4.11 -17.10 -10.23
C GLY A 309 2.98 -16.66 -11.17
N PHE A 310 1.77 -17.17 -10.91
CA PHE A 310 0.55 -16.94 -11.70
C PHE A 310 0.23 -15.44 -11.89
N VAL A 311 -0.27 -15.09 -13.09
CA VAL A 311 -0.82 -13.77 -13.42
C VAL A 311 -2.00 -13.92 -14.37
N GLN A 312 -2.98 -13.04 -14.25
CA GLN A 312 -4.17 -12.99 -15.09
C GLN A 312 -4.38 -11.56 -15.60
N ALA A 313 -4.87 -11.39 -16.82
CA ALA A 313 -5.36 -10.10 -17.31
C ALA A 313 -6.85 -9.93 -16.96
N ASP A 314 -7.26 -8.69 -16.68
CA ASP A 314 -8.67 -8.37 -16.43
C ASP A 314 -9.50 -8.42 -17.73
N SER A 315 -8.86 -8.06 -18.85
CA SER A 315 -9.42 -8.12 -20.20
C SER A 315 -8.28 -8.07 -21.22
N VAL A 316 -8.48 -8.68 -22.39
CA VAL A 316 -7.57 -8.59 -23.54
C VAL A 316 -8.36 -8.64 -24.84
N GLY A 317 -7.88 -7.97 -25.88
CA GLY A 317 -8.51 -8.01 -27.20
C GLY A 317 -7.70 -7.29 -28.27
N TYR A 318 -8.00 -7.54 -29.54
CA TYR A 318 -7.37 -6.77 -30.63
C TYR A 318 -7.76 -5.30 -30.52
N ALA A 319 -6.76 -4.41 -30.53
CA ALA A 319 -6.99 -2.97 -30.48
C ALA A 319 -7.39 -2.40 -31.86
N ASP A 320 -6.99 -3.08 -32.93
CA ASP A 320 -7.37 -2.81 -34.31
C ASP A 320 -8.03 -4.06 -34.91
N THR A 321 -9.15 -3.87 -35.61
CA THR A 321 -9.84 -4.95 -36.32
C THR A 321 -9.09 -5.40 -37.58
N LYS A 322 -8.26 -4.53 -38.15
CA LYS A 322 -7.42 -4.82 -39.32
C LYS A 322 -6.10 -5.49 -38.94
N SER A 323 -5.49 -5.10 -37.82
CA SER A 323 -4.14 -5.50 -37.43
C SER A 323 -4.10 -6.32 -36.13
N LYS A 324 -4.17 -7.65 -36.27
CA LYS A 324 -4.18 -8.63 -35.15
C LYS A 324 -2.86 -8.72 -34.34
N ASN A 325 -1.83 -7.95 -34.70
CA ASN A 325 -0.59 -7.79 -33.95
C ASN A 325 -0.62 -6.60 -32.96
N VAL A 326 -1.71 -5.82 -32.94
CA VAL A 326 -1.96 -4.77 -31.95
C VAL A 326 -3.03 -5.22 -30.97
N VAL A 327 -2.68 -5.33 -29.69
CA VAL A 327 -3.53 -5.89 -28.64
C VAL A 327 -3.68 -4.89 -27.49
N GLY A 328 -4.92 -4.64 -27.09
CA GLY A 328 -5.24 -3.98 -25.83
C GLY A 328 -5.26 -5.00 -24.69
N ILE A 329 -4.59 -4.69 -23.58
CA ILE A 329 -4.58 -5.51 -22.36
C ILE A 329 -4.87 -4.63 -21.14
N GLU A 330 -5.86 -5.05 -20.35
CA GLU A 330 -6.19 -4.47 -19.05
C GLU A 330 -5.62 -5.34 -17.94
N ILE A 331 -4.88 -4.73 -17.01
CA ILE A 331 -4.26 -5.44 -15.89
C ILE A 331 -4.12 -4.55 -14.65
N HIS A 332 -4.56 -5.07 -13.50
CA HIS A 332 -4.34 -4.45 -12.18
C HIS A 332 -2.94 -4.71 -11.62
N SER A 333 -2.28 -5.80 -12.01
CA SER A 333 -0.92 -6.18 -11.58
C SER A 333 0.15 -5.11 -11.88
N GLY A 334 1.09 -4.93 -10.95
CA GLY A 334 2.20 -3.97 -11.04
C GLY A 334 3.60 -4.61 -11.08
N ARG A 335 3.68 -5.92 -11.37
CA ARG A 335 4.94 -6.70 -11.38
C ARG A 335 5.89 -6.19 -12.47
N ASN A 336 7.20 -6.40 -12.29
CA ASN A 336 8.18 -5.94 -13.27
C ASN A 336 7.95 -6.57 -14.65
N ARG A 337 7.96 -5.72 -15.69
CA ARG A 337 7.77 -6.07 -17.10
C ARG A 337 6.57 -6.98 -17.40
N ILE A 338 5.52 -6.97 -16.56
CA ILE A 338 4.52 -8.04 -16.53
C ILE A 338 3.83 -8.29 -17.88
N VAL A 339 3.42 -7.24 -18.58
CA VAL A 339 2.81 -7.35 -19.92
C VAL A 339 3.79 -7.97 -20.91
N ARG A 340 5.07 -7.56 -20.89
CA ARG A 340 6.09 -8.12 -21.78
C ARG A 340 6.29 -9.60 -21.51
N ARG A 341 6.43 -10.00 -20.24
CA ARG A 341 6.65 -11.40 -19.85
C ARG A 341 5.47 -12.31 -20.18
N ILE A 342 4.23 -11.81 -20.17
CA ILE A 342 3.05 -12.55 -20.62
C ILE A 342 3.17 -12.90 -22.12
N PHE A 343 3.47 -11.92 -22.98
CA PHE A 343 3.62 -12.14 -24.42
C PHE A 343 4.90 -12.92 -24.77
N GLU A 344 6.03 -12.62 -24.11
CA GLU A 344 7.31 -13.34 -24.25
C GLU A 344 7.14 -14.84 -23.90
N HIS A 345 6.38 -15.19 -22.84
CA HIS A 345 6.07 -16.58 -22.46
C HIS A 345 5.24 -17.34 -23.51
N LEU A 346 4.37 -16.63 -24.23
CA LEU A 346 3.56 -17.18 -25.33
C LEU A 346 4.31 -17.14 -26.68
N GLY A 347 5.61 -16.78 -26.67
CA GLY A 347 6.47 -16.76 -27.85
C GLY A 347 6.28 -15.55 -28.76
N TYR A 348 5.83 -14.41 -28.22
CA TYR A 348 5.65 -13.13 -28.95
C TYR A 348 6.65 -12.07 -28.49
N ASP A 349 7.08 -11.24 -29.45
CA ASP A 349 8.11 -10.22 -29.26
C ASP A 349 7.47 -8.82 -29.15
N VAL A 350 7.52 -8.20 -27.96
CA VAL A 350 6.90 -6.88 -27.73
C VAL A 350 7.73 -5.72 -28.31
N LYS A 351 7.45 -5.36 -29.57
CA LYS A 351 8.07 -4.23 -30.28
C LYS A 351 7.59 -2.86 -29.74
N GLY A 352 6.33 -2.76 -29.33
CA GLY A 352 5.71 -1.54 -28.79
C GLY A 352 4.93 -1.82 -27.51
N LEU A 353 5.02 -0.91 -26.53
CA LEU A 353 4.18 -0.95 -25.33
C LEU A 353 3.86 0.48 -24.88
N ASP A 354 2.57 0.84 -24.95
CA ASP A 354 2.06 2.17 -24.59
C ASP A 354 0.99 2.04 -23.51
N ARG A 355 1.17 2.67 -22.34
CA ARG A 355 0.12 2.72 -21.33
C ARG A 355 -0.92 3.79 -21.72
N VAL A 356 -2.01 3.38 -22.34
CA VAL A 356 -3.06 4.28 -22.82
C VAL A 356 -3.93 4.83 -21.68
N MET A 357 -4.09 4.07 -20.58
CA MET A 357 -4.84 4.47 -19.40
C MET A 357 -4.18 4.03 -18.09
N PHE A 358 -4.26 4.89 -17.06
CA PHE A 358 -3.91 4.57 -15.68
C PHE A 358 -4.89 5.25 -14.72
N ALA A 359 -5.55 4.49 -13.84
CA ALA A 359 -6.47 5.05 -12.83
C ALA A 359 -7.53 6.00 -13.43
N ASN A 360 -8.16 5.59 -14.54
CA ASN A 360 -9.12 6.34 -15.35
C ASN A 360 -8.55 7.61 -16.04
N LEU A 361 -7.27 7.93 -15.88
CA LEU A 361 -6.58 8.98 -16.63
C LEU A 361 -6.11 8.43 -17.98
N THR A 362 -6.30 9.19 -19.06
CA THR A 362 -5.90 8.80 -20.42
C THR A 362 -4.92 9.80 -21.03
N LYS A 363 -4.22 9.39 -22.11
CA LYS A 363 -3.34 10.27 -22.91
C LYS A 363 -4.10 11.34 -23.74
N LYS A 364 -5.43 11.48 -23.57
CA LYS A 364 -6.25 12.45 -24.31
C LYS A 364 -5.80 13.89 -24.00
N ASN A 365 -5.65 14.69 -25.05
CA ASN A 365 -5.19 16.09 -25.01
C ASN A 365 -3.78 16.26 -24.39
N VAL A 366 -2.92 15.24 -24.47
CA VAL A 366 -1.50 15.32 -24.06
C VAL A 366 -0.64 14.65 -25.13
N GLU A 367 0.04 15.44 -25.95
CA GLU A 367 1.00 14.92 -26.93
C GLU A 367 2.19 14.21 -26.26
N ARG A 368 2.91 13.40 -27.03
CA ARG A 368 4.10 12.70 -26.53
C ARG A 368 5.15 13.68 -26.00
N SER A 369 5.81 13.34 -24.89
CA SER A 369 6.76 14.19 -24.16
C SER A 369 6.17 15.41 -23.46
N LYS A 370 4.95 15.83 -23.79
CA LYS A 370 4.23 16.90 -23.10
C LYS A 370 3.54 16.38 -21.83
N TRP A 371 3.19 17.32 -20.97
CA TRP A 371 2.45 17.09 -19.74
C TRP A 371 1.37 18.16 -19.58
N ARG A 372 0.42 17.92 -18.66
CA ARG A 372 -0.55 18.92 -18.19
C ARG A 372 -0.85 18.71 -16.71
N HIS A 373 -1.41 19.71 -16.04
CA HIS A 373 -2.04 19.48 -14.75
C HIS A 373 -3.33 18.66 -14.89
N LEU A 374 -3.68 17.92 -13.83
CA LEU A 374 -5.00 17.33 -13.72
C LEU A 374 -6.04 18.39 -13.33
N ASN A 375 -7.22 18.31 -13.94
CA ASN A 375 -8.34 19.17 -13.57
C ASN A 375 -8.96 18.65 -12.26
N GLU A 376 -9.63 19.52 -11.50
CA GLU A 376 -10.23 19.15 -10.21
C GLU A 376 -11.14 17.92 -10.26
N LYS A 377 -11.89 17.75 -11.36
CA LYS A 377 -12.75 16.58 -11.59
C LYS A 377 -11.93 15.28 -11.62
N GLU A 378 -10.77 15.28 -12.26
CA GLU A 378 -9.87 14.12 -12.34
C GLU A 378 -9.23 13.84 -10.96
N VAL A 379 -8.74 14.88 -10.28
CA VAL A 379 -8.19 14.76 -8.92
C VAL A 379 -9.24 14.22 -7.93
N ARG A 380 -10.49 14.68 -8.04
CA ARG A 380 -11.62 14.19 -7.25
C ARG A 380 -11.89 12.72 -7.56
N LEU A 381 -11.98 12.34 -8.84
CA LEU A 381 -12.16 10.93 -9.22
C LEU A 381 -11.07 10.04 -8.62
N LEU A 382 -9.79 10.40 -8.74
CA LEU A 382 -8.68 9.65 -8.15
C LEU A 382 -8.78 9.51 -6.62
N LYS A 383 -9.14 10.58 -5.90
CA LYS A 383 -9.24 10.58 -4.43
C LYS A 383 -10.42 9.76 -3.91
N PHE A 384 -11.54 9.74 -4.64
CA PHE A 384 -12.75 9.04 -4.23
C PHE A 384 -12.92 7.64 -4.84
N MET A 385 -12.13 7.28 -5.86
CA MET A 385 -12.12 5.97 -6.54
C MET A 385 -12.15 4.79 -5.56
N ASN A 386 -11.38 4.87 -4.48
CA ASN A 386 -11.16 3.73 -3.58
C ASN A 386 -12.26 3.54 -2.51
N LYS A 387 -13.13 4.52 -2.22
CA LYS A 387 -14.18 4.32 -1.20
C LYS A 387 -15.33 3.44 -1.70
N SER A 388 -15.61 3.46 -3.00
CA SER A 388 -16.72 2.70 -3.62
C SER A 388 -16.41 1.21 -3.82
N PHE A 389 -15.13 0.86 -4.03
CA PHE A 389 -14.71 -0.52 -4.30
C PHE A 389 -14.29 -1.31 -3.06
N ILE A 390 -13.95 -0.66 -1.94
CA ILE A 390 -13.58 -1.34 -0.68
C ILE A 390 -14.78 -2.07 -0.02
N ARG A 391 -16.01 -1.92 -0.54
CA ARG A 391 -17.22 -2.53 0.05
C ARG A 391 -18.09 -3.32 -0.95
N LYS A 392 -17.52 -4.32 -1.61
CA LYS A 392 -18.22 -5.53 -2.08
C LYS A 392 -17.23 -6.68 -2.28
N ASN A 393 -17.11 -7.54 -1.26
CA ASN A 393 -16.76 -8.97 -1.34
C ASN A 393 -16.71 -9.58 0.08
N LYS A 394 -17.90 -9.69 0.67
CA LYS A 394 -18.26 -10.63 1.75
C LYS A 394 -19.69 -11.09 1.47
N ALA A 395 -19.85 -11.88 0.42
CA ALA A 395 -21.11 -12.47 -0.01
C ALA A 395 -20.84 -13.64 -0.98
N THR A 396 -20.19 -14.68 -0.46
CA THR A 396 -20.35 -16.07 -0.89
C THR A 396 -20.01 -16.97 0.28
N GLU A 397 -20.72 -18.09 0.36
CA GLU A 397 -20.89 -18.96 1.53
C GLU A 397 -19.70 -19.91 1.78
#